data_AF-A0A4X2L6E8-F1
#
_entry.id   AF-A0A4X2L6E8-F1
#
_cell.length_a   1.000
_cell.length_b   1.000
_cell.length_c   1.000
_cell.angle_alpha   90.00
_cell.angle_beta   90.00
_cell.angle_gamma   90.00
#
_symmetry.space_group_name_H-M   'P 1'
#
loop_
_entity.id
_entity.type
_entity.pdbx_description
1 polymer ?
#
loop_
_entity_poly.entity_id
_entity_poly.type
_entity_poly.pdbx_seq_one_letter_code
_entity_poly.pdbx_strand_id
1 'polypeptide(L)'
;MENIEIYHEFGFEKATNLVTNLDIEIKLPGKFHRSQQANLEPEVTSESYYKEVLSVPTVEHIIQGLKDIFSEQHLKALKCLSLVPSVIGQLKFNTSEENHADMYKSDLPNPDTLSAELYCWRIKWKHRRKDIELPATIYEALHLPDIKFFPNVCALLKVLCILSVMKVENERYENGRKHLKAYLRDTLTAHWSSNLALLNINFDIKHDLDLMVDTYIKLHMSKLDPQEVLPTSNSEITENT
;
A
#
# COMPACT_ATOMS: atom_id res chain seq x y z
N MET A 1 8.87 -0.37 -20.86
CA MET A 1 10.14 0.30 -20.53
C MET A 1 10.87 0.82 -21.77
N GLU A 2 10.63 0.29 -22.97
CA GLU A 2 11.38 0.63 -24.20
C GLU A 2 11.50 2.13 -24.53
N ASN A 3 10.58 2.99 -24.07
CA ASN A 3 10.62 4.43 -24.35
C ASN A 3 11.13 5.28 -23.17
N ILE A 4 11.54 4.66 -22.05
CA ILE A 4 11.88 5.40 -20.82
C ILE A 4 13.05 6.36 -21.03
N GLU A 5 13.98 6.03 -21.93
CA GLU A 5 15.14 6.87 -22.25
C GLU A 5 14.71 8.21 -22.84
N ILE A 6 13.83 8.17 -23.85
CA ILE A 6 13.32 9.36 -24.54
C ILE A 6 12.54 10.26 -23.58
N TYR A 7 11.66 9.67 -22.76
CA TYR A 7 10.86 10.44 -21.81
C TYR A 7 11.68 10.96 -20.63
N HIS A 8 12.70 10.22 -20.20
CA HIS A 8 13.63 10.68 -19.17
C HIS A 8 14.44 11.87 -19.68
N GLU A 9 15.02 11.80 -20.88
CA GLU A 9 15.80 12.88 -21.49
C GLU A 9 14.99 14.19 -21.52
N PHE A 10 13.76 14.14 -22.04
CA PHE A 10 12.87 15.31 -22.07
C PHE A 10 12.49 15.84 -20.67
N GLY A 11 12.22 14.93 -19.73
CA GLY A 11 11.91 15.30 -18.35
C GLY A 11 13.12 15.91 -17.63
N PHE A 12 14.30 15.38 -17.88
CA PHE A 12 15.56 15.83 -17.31
C PHE A 12 15.96 17.19 -17.88
N GLU A 13 15.85 17.40 -19.19
CA GLU A 13 16.08 18.70 -19.84
C GLU A 13 15.17 19.81 -19.27
N LYS A 14 13.89 19.50 -19.02
CA LYS A 14 12.99 20.45 -18.36
C LYS A 14 13.42 20.76 -16.93
N ALA A 15 13.85 19.75 -16.17
CA ALA A 15 14.34 19.94 -14.82
C ALA A 15 15.64 20.75 -14.80
N THR A 16 16.56 20.52 -15.74
CA THR A 16 17.82 21.26 -15.83
C THR A 16 17.57 22.73 -16.18
N ASN A 17 16.66 23.00 -17.12
CA ASN A 17 16.25 24.36 -17.47
C ASN A 17 15.61 25.12 -16.29
N LEU A 18 14.85 24.43 -15.42
CA LEU A 18 14.32 25.05 -14.21
C LEU A 18 15.42 25.35 -13.19
N VAL A 19 16.35 24.41 -13.02
CA VAL A 19 17.46 24.53 -12.07
C VAL A 19 18.42 25.65 -12.47
N THR A 20 18.72 25.79 -13.77
CA THR A 20 19.54 26.91 -14.30
C THR A 20 18.86 28.26 -14.12
N ASN A 21 17.54 28.35 -14.33
CA ASN A 21 16.78 29.57 -14.08
C ASN A 21 16.77 29.98 -12.59
N LEU A 22 16.98 29.03 -11.68
CA LEU A 22 17.05 29.26 -10.23
C LEU A 22 18.47 29.42 -9.70
N ASP A 23 19.48 29.39 -10.58
CA ASP A 23 20.91 29.44 -10.24
C ASP A 23 21.33 28.35 -9.23
N ILE A 24 20.68 27.18 -9.32
CA ILE A 24 20.98 26.00 -8.50
C ILE A 24 21.88 25.06 -9.33
N GLU A 25 22.84 24.41 -8.67
CA GLU A 25 23.72 23.44 -9.32
C GLU A 25 23.14 22.01 -9.22
N ILE A 26 23.04 21.30 -10.34
CA ILE A 26 22.59 19.90 -10.37
C ILE A 26 23.69 19.01 -9.77
N LYS A 27 23.50 18.58 -8.52
CA LYS A 27 24.42 17.69 -7.83
C LYS A 27 23.86 16.29 -7.71
N LEU A 28 24.75 15.31 -7.69
CA LEU A 28 24.43 13.95 -7.26
C LEU A 28 24.15 13.97 -5.74
N PRO A 29 23.14 13.24 -5.25
CA PRO A 29 22.84 13.20 -3.81
C PRO A 29 24.04 12.67 -3.03
N GLY A 30 24.33 13.25 -1.85
CA GLY A 30 25.48 12.84 -1.02
C GLY A 30 25.51 11.34 -0.63
N LYS A 31 24.35 10.66 -0.66
CA LYS A 31 24.25 9.20 -0.43
C LYS A 31 24.87 8.37 -1.58
N PHE A 32 24.91 8.89 -2.81
CA PHE A 32 25.58 8.26 -3.96
C PHE A 32 27.10 8.20 -3.77
N HIS A 33 27.69 9.30 -3.28
CA HIS A 33 29.13 9.35 -2.98
C HIS A 33 29.55 8.34 -1.89
N ARG A 34 28.66 8.02 -0.95
CA ARG A 34 28.93 7.06 0.13
C ARG A 34 28.90 5.60 -0.34
N SER A 35 28.08 5.25 -1.35
CA SER A 35 28.02 3.88 -1.88
C SER A 35 29.07 3.60 -2.96
N GLN A 36 29.50 4.62 -3.72
CA GLN A 36 30.53 4.44 -4.75
C GLN A 36 31.97 4.30 -4.21
N GLN A 37 32.25 4.63 -2.95
CA GLN A 37 33.56 4.30 -2.35
C GLN A 37 33.86 2.79 -2.35
N ALA A 38 32.84 1.93 -2.53
CA ALA A 38 33.00 0.48 -2.63
C ALA A 38 33.13 -0.05 -4.07
N ASN A 39 32.68 0.68 -5.11
CA ASN A 39 32.68 0.23 -6.50
C ASN A 39 33.17 1.35 -7.44
N LEU A 40 34.38 1.18 -7.97
CA LEU A 40 34.98 2.00 -9.03
C LEU A 40 34.28 1.70 -10.37
N GLU A 41 33.09 2.27 -10.60
CA GLU A 41 32.47 2.31 -11.93
C GLU A 41 32.72 3.66 -12.63
N PRO A 42 32.72 3.70 -13.98
CA PRO A 42 33.09 4.88 -14.75
C PRO A 42 32.11 6.04 -14.50
N GLU A 43 32.61 7.26 -14.73
CA GLU A 43 31.96 8.57 -14.59
C GLU A 43 30.43 8.54 -14.86
N VAL A 44 29.64 8.34 -13.80
CA VAL A 44 28.18 8.31 -13.88
C VAL A 44 27.67 9.75 -14.01
N THR A 45 27.03 10.07 -15.13
CA THR A 45 26.39 11.38 -15.33
C THR A 45 25.19 11.53 -14.39
N SER A 46 24.90 12.77 -13.97
CA SER A 46 23.73 13.07 -13.12
C SER A 46 22.42 12.60 -13.75
N GLU A 47 22.30 12.73 -15.07
CA GLU A 47 21.18 12.22 -15.86
C GLU A 47 21.01 10.70 -15.72
N SER A 48 22.07 9.92 -15.97
CA SER A 48 22.03 8.46 -15.85
C SER A 48 21.63 8.02 -14.44
N TYR A 49 22.15 8.70 -13.41
CA TYR A 49 21.79 8.42 -12.03
C TYR A 49 20.30 8.65 -11.73
N TYR A 50 19.75 9.81 -12.11
CA TYR A 50 18.33 10.12 -11.86
C TYR A 50 17.40 9.27 -12.73
N LYS A 51 17.86 8.77 -13.88
CA LYS A 51 17.14 7.76 -14.67
C LYS A 51 16.93 6.48 -13.85
N GLU A 52 18.02 5.89 -13.37
CA GLU A 52 18.02 4.59 -12.70
C GLU A 52 17.40 4.62 -11.30
N VAL A 53 17.61 5.69 -10.54
CA VAL A 53 17.16 5.75 -9.14
C VAL A 53 15.76 6.35 -8.99
N LEU A 54 15.33 7.19 -9.93
CA LEU A 54 14.07 7.93 -9.81
C LEU A 54 13.10 7.58 -10.94
N SER A 55 13.50 7.75 -12.19
CA SER A 55 12.56 7.64 -13.31
C SER A 55 12.09 6.22 -13.56
N VAL A 56 13.01 5.26 -13.64
CA VAL A 56 12.70 3.84 -13.83
C VAL A 56 11.84 3.30 -12.67
N PRO A 57 12.24 3.43 -11.39
CA PRO A 57 11.46 2.87 -10.28
C PRO A 57 10.08 3.52 -10.14
N THR A 58 9.97 4.82 -10.44
CA THR A 58 8.68 5.52 -10.39
C THR A 58 7.73 5.00 -11.47
N VAL A 59 8.20 4.88 -12.71
CA VAL A 59 7.37 4.39 -13.82
C VAL A 59 7.01 2.92 -13.61
N GLU A 60 7.93 2.09 -13.16
CA GLU A 60 7.64 0.70 -12.79
C GLU A 60 6.61 0.61 -11.68
N HIS A 61 6.73 1.44 -10.64
CA HIS A 61 5.77 1.49 -9.55
C HIS A 61 4.37 1.89 -10.04
N ILE A 62 4.26 2.89 -10.91
CA ILE A 62 2.98 3.29 -11.51
C ILE A 62 2.40 2.16 -12.37
N ILE A 63 3.21 1.54 -13.22
CA ILE A 63 2.78 0.39 -14.04
C ILE A 63 2.26 -0.73 -13.16
N GLN A 64 2.98 -1.06 -12.08
CA GLN A 64 2.56 -2.10 -11.15
C GLN A 64 1.27 -1.70 -10.45
N GLY A 65 1.14 -0.46 -9.97
CA GLY A 65 -0.10 0.04 -9.39
C GLY A 65 -1.28 -0.06 -10.34
N LEU A 66 -1.08 0.26 -11.63
CA LEU A 66 -2.11 0.09 -12.65
C LEU A 66 -2.46 -1.39 -12.88
N LYS A 67 -1.47 -2.28 -12.93
CA LYS A 67 -1.70 -3.73 -13.04
C LYS A 67 -2.48 -4.29 -11.86
N ASP A 68 -2.21 -3.78 -10.65
CA ASP A 68 -2.90 -4.21 -9.43
C ASP A 68 -4.36 -3.72 -9.44
N ILE A 69 -4.58 -2.45 -9.79
CA ILE A 69 -5.92 -1.85 -9.93
C ILE A 69 -6.73 -2.54 -11.04
N PHE A 70 -6.11 -2.88 -12.16
CA PHE A 70 -6.78 -3.55 -13.29
C PHE A 70 -6.53 -5.07 -13.32
N SER A 71 -6.22 -5.67 -12.18
CA SER A 71 -6.04 -7.12 -12.06
C SER A 71 -7.33 -7.86 -12.42
N GLU A 72 -7.23 -9.11 -12.85
CA GLU A 72 -8.42 -9.91 -13.22
C GLU A 72 -9.45 -10.01 -12.09
N GLN A 73 -8.98 -10.10 -10.84
CA GLN A 73 -9.83 -10.14 -9.65
C GLN A 73 -10.57 -8.81 -9.45
N HIS A 74 -9.87 -7.69 -9.59
CA HIS A 74 -10.47 -6.36 -9.48
C HIS A 74 -11.44 -6.07 -10.64
N LEU A 75 -11.13 -6.52 -11.85
CA LEU A 75 -12.06 -6.44 -12.99
C LEU A 75 -13.33 -7.27 -12.74
N LYS A 76 -13.20 -8.51 -12.25
CA LYS A 76 -14.37 -9.34 -11.86
C LYS A 76 -15.21 -8.66 -10.78
N ALA A 77 -14.57 -8.03 -9.79
CA ALA A 77 -15.26 -7.23 -8.79
C ALA A 77 -16.01 -6.04 -9.41
N LEU A 78 -15.33 -5.24 -10.23
CA LEU A 78 -15.90 -4.06 -10.89
C LEU A 78 -17.03 -4.41 -11.86
N LYS A 79 -17.05 -5.61 -12.45
CA LYS A 79 -18.18 -6.05 -13.28
C LYS A 79 -19.49 -6.13 -12.48
N CYS A 80 -19.47 -6.15 -11.14
CA CYS A 80 -20.67 -5.98 -10.32
C CYS A 80 -21.24 -4.54 -10.35
N LEU A 81 -20.54 -3.55 -10.91
CA LEU A 81 -21.10 -2.24 -11.26
C LEU A 81 -22.25 -2.34 -12.27
N SER A 82 -22.35 -3.47 -12.99
CA SER A 82 -23.54 -3.82 -13.78
C SER A 82 -24.84 -3.87 -12.97
N LEU A 83 -24.79 -3.88 -11.64
CA LEU A 83 -25.97 -3.79 -10.78
C LEU A 83 -26.53 -2.37 -10.64
N VAL A 84 -25.79 -1.35 -11.06
CA VAL A 84 -26.24 0.05 -11.03
C VAL A 84 -27.36 0.23 -12.07
N PRO A 85 -28.53 0.81 -11.69
CA PRO A 85 -29.69 0.91 -12.56
C PRO A 85 -29.45 1.56 -13.93
N SER A 86 -28.65 2.62 -14.01
CA SER A 86 -28.29 3.26 -15.29
C SER A 86 -27.54 2.31 -16.22
N VAL A 87 -26.62 1.51 -15.67
CA VAL A 87 -25.82 0.52 -16.40
C VAL A 87 -26.69 -0.64 -16.86
N ILE A 88 -27.63 -1.10 -16.03
CA ILE A 88 -28.65 -2.11 -16.41
C ILE A 88 -29.51 -1.61 -17.58
N GLY A 89 -29.91 -0.33 -17.57
CA GLY A 89 -30.72 0.25 -18.63
C GLY A 89 -29.98 0.40 -19.97
N GLN A 90 -28.65 0.59 -19.92
CA GLN A 90 -27.81 0.74 -21.10
C GLN A 90 -27.35 -0.59 -21.70
N LEU A 91 -26.97 -1.54 -20.86
CA LEU A 91 -26.56 -2.86 -21.31
C LEU A 91 -27.78 -3.71 -21.64
N LYS A 92 -27.89 -4.12 -22.91
CA LYS A 92 -28.80 -5.17 -23.37
C LYS A 92 -28.32 -6.53 -22.88
N PHE A 93 -28.23 -6.72 -21.56
CA PHE A 93 -27.70 -7.94 -20.97
C PHE A 93 -28.50 -9.17 -21.43
N ASN A 94 -27.79 -10.11 -22.05
CA ASN A 94 -28.25 -11.47 -22.27
C ASN A 94 -28.10 -12.21 -20.93
N THR A 95 -29.14 -12.92 -20.50
CA THR A 95 -29.28 -13.52 -19.15
C THR A 95 -28.19 -14.54 -18.77
N SER A 96 -27.29 -14.89 -19.69
CA SER A 96 -26.37 -16.03 -19.59
C SER A 96 -24.95 -15.67 -19.12
N GLU A 97 -24.51 -14.41 -19.25
CA GLU A 97 -23.09 -14.09 -19.06
C GLU A 97 -22.85 -13.41 -17.71
N GLU A 98 -22.32 -14.23 -16.81
CA GLU A 98 -21.47 -13.87 -15.68
C GLU A 98 -22.16 -13.23 -14.45
N ASN A 99 -22.64 -14.08 -13.53
CA ASN A 99 -22.98 -13.65 -12.17
C ASN A 99 -21.69 -13.45 -11.33
N HIS A 100 -20.96 -12.37 -11.59
CA HIS A 100 -19.79 -11.96 -10.80
C HIS A 100 -20.07 -11.79 -9.30
N ALA A 101 -21.34 -11.65 -8.94
CA ALA A 101 -21.82 -11.64 -7.57
C ALA A 101 -21.52 -12.93 -6.79
N ASP A 102 -21.30 -14.06 -7.47
CA ASP A 102 -20.96 -15.34 -6.83
C ASP A 102 -19.65 -15.27 -6.03
N MET A 103 -18.72 -14.38 -6.41
CA MET A 103 -17.48 -14.16 -5.67
C MET A 103 -17.73 -13.65 -4.24
N TYR A 104 -18.83 -12.94 -4.02
CA TYR A 104 -19.17 -12.36 -2.72
C TYR A 104 -20.14 -13.22 -1.92
N LYS A 105 -20.47 -14.43 -2.39
CA LYS A 105 -21.53 -15.25 -1.81
C LYS A 105 -21.33 -15.54 -0.32
N SER A 106 -20.09 -15.68 0.14
CA SER A 106 -19.77 -15.86 1.57
C SER A 106 -20.13 -14.65 2.44
N ASP A 107 -20.14 -13.46 1.85
CA ASP A 107 -20.27 -12.18 2.56
C ASP A 107 -21.69 -11.61 2.45
N LEU A 108 -22.60 -12.36 1.80
CA LEU A 108 -23.98 -11.95 1.59
C LEU A 108 -24.88 -12.28 2.78
N PRO A 109 -25.89 -11.44 3.06
CA PRO A 109 -26.90 -11.74 4.07
C PRO A 109 -27.67 -13.03 3.80
N ASN A 110 -28.07 -13.27 2.54
CA ASN A 110 -28.91 -14.39 2.14
C ASN A 110 -28.40 -15.01 0.81
N PRO A 111 -27.32 -15.81 0.83
CA PRO A 111 -26.69 -16.31 -0.39
C PRO A 111 -27.59 -17.19 -1.26
N ASP A 112 -28.55 -17.89 -0.67
CA ASP A 112 -29.44 -18.81 -1.39
C ASP A 112 -30.47 -18.06 -2.25
N THR A 113 -30.83 -16.83 -1.87
CA THR A 113 -31.80 -16.00 -2.60
C THR A 113 -31.15 -15.09 -3.64
N LEU A 114 -29.82 -15.05 -3.72
CA LEU A 114 -29.07 -14.12 -4.58
C LEU A 114 -29.52 -14.20 -6.05
N SER A 115 -29.66 -15.40 -6.61
CA SER A 115 -29.98 -15.59 -8.02
C SER A 115 -31.37 -15.03 -8.38
N ALA A 116 -32.37 -15.34 -7.56
CA ALA A 116 -33.73 -14.83 -7.71
C ALA A 116 -33.79 -13.31 -7.52
N GLU A 117 -33.08 -12.79 -6.53
CA GLU A 117 -33.02 -11.36 -6.23
C GLU A 117 -32.38 -10.56 -7.38
N LEU A 118 -31.26 -11.04 -7.92
CA LEU A 118 -30.61 -10.45 -9.09
C LEU A 118 -31.51 -10.46 -10.33
N TYR A 119 -32.26 -11.55 -10.53
CA TYR A 119 -33.21 -11.65 -11.63
C TYR A 119 -34.33 -10.60 -11.51
N CYS A 120 -34.95 -10.49 -10.33
CA CYS A 120 -35.97 -9.48 -10.05
C CYS A 120 -35.42 -8.05 -10.20
N TRP A 121 -34.21 -7.80 -9.71
CA TRP A 121 -33.53 -6.52 -9.84
C TRP A 121 -33.30 -6.13 -11.30
N ARG A 122 -32.81 -7.07 -12.13
CA ARG A 122 -32.60 -6.84 -13.58
C ARG A 122 -33.91 -6.52 -14.29
N ILE A 123 -34.98 -7.30 -14.05
CA ILE A 123 -36.29 -7.06 -14.69
C ILE A 123 -36.82 -5.66 -14.37
N LYS A 124 -36.69 -5.25 -13.11
CA LYS A 124 -37.18 -3.96 -12.62
C LYS A 124 -36.56 -2.77 -13.36
N TRP A 125 -35.28 -2.85 -13.70
CA TRP A 125 -34.55 -1.75 -14.34
C TRP A 125 -34.42 -1.89 -15.87
N LYS A 126 -34.61 -3.09 -16.43
CA LYS A 126 -34.54 -3.36 -17.88
C LYS A 126 -35.64 -2.68 -18.70
N HIS A 127 -36.84 -2.46 -18.13
CA HIS A 127 -38.02 -1.99 -18.88
C HIS A 127 -38.59 -0.65 -18.37
N ARG A 128 -37.81 0.17 -17.65
CA ARG A 128 -38.33 1.46 -17.16
C ARG A 128 -38.51 2.48 -18.29
N ARG A 129 -39.54 3.32 -18.14
CA ARG A 129 -39.92 4.37 -19.10
C ARG A 129 -38.76 5.37 -19.28
N LYS A 130 -38.57 5.83 -20.51
CA LYS A 130 -37.50 6.76 -20.93
C LYS A 130 -37.52 8.12 -20.21
N ASP A 131 -38.61 8.45 -19.53
CA ASP A 131 -38.84 9.76 -18.91
C ASP A 131 -38.39 9.86 -17.44
N ILE A 132 -37.78 8.80 -16.89
CA ILE A 132 -37.27 8.77 -15.51
C ILE A 132 -35.77 8.55 -15.56
N GLU A 133 -35.01 9.50 -15.03
CA GLU A 133 -33.57 9.35 -14.85
C GLU A 133 -33.29 8.17 -13.91
N LEU A 134 -32.51 7.21 -14.41
CA LEU A 134 -32.08 6.05 -13.65
C LEU A 134 -30.93 6.45 -12.72
N PRO A 135 -30.88 5.92 -11.48
CA PRO A 135 -29.73 6.09 -10.61
C PRO A 135 -28.43 5.77 -11.34
N ALA A 136 -27.59 6.79 -11.50
CA ALA A 136 -26.35 6.72 -12.26
C ALA A 136 -25.17 6.27 -11.39
N THR A 137 -25.28 6.50 -10.09
CA THR A 137 -24.25 6.21 -9.11
C THR A 137 -24.69 5.12 -8.13
N ILE A 138 -23.70 4.43 -7.54
CA ILE A 138 -23.97 3.47 -6.45
C ILE A 138 -24.69 4.18 -5.29
N TYR A 139 -24.29 5.42 -5.00
CA TYR A 139 -24.90 6.25 -3.96
C TYR A 139 -26.40 6.45 -4.20
N GLU A 140 -26.81 6.86 -5.40
CA GLU A 140 -28.22 7.01 -5.75
C GLU A 140 -28.96 5.66 -5.71
N ALA A 141 -28.32 4.58 -6.18
CA ALA A 141 -28.91 3.25 -6.15
C ALA A 141 -29.18 2.77 -4.71
N LEU A 142 -28.29 3.08 -3.77
CA LEU A 142 -28.45 2.80 -2.34
C LEU A 142 -29.50 3.68 -1.65
N HIS A 143 -29.85 4.84 -2.22
CA HIS A 143 -30.90 5.72 -1.71
C HIS A 143 -32.31 5.36 -2.19
N LEU A 144 -32.44 4.37 -3.09
CA LEU A 144 -33.73 3.92 -3.57
C LEU A 144 -34.57 3.34 -2.42
N PRO A 145 -35.85 3.75 -2.25
CA PRO A 145 -36.70 3.25 -1.17
C PRO A 145 -36.94 1.74 -1.25
N ASP A 146 -36.82 1.18 -2.46
CA ASP A 146 -37.04 -0.24 -2.71
C ASP A 146 -35.80 -1.10 -2.43
N ILE A 147 -34.61 -0.52 -2.24
CA ILE A 147 -33.36 -1.29 -2.05
C ILE A 147 -33.43 -2.19 -0.80
N LYS A 148 -34.25 -1.81 0.19
CA LYS A 148 -34.51 -2.59 1.41
C LYS A 148 -35.13 -3.97 1.13
N PHE A 149 -35.79 -4.14 -0.01
CA PHE A 149 -36.35 -5.43 -0.43
C PHE A 149 -35.33 -6.31 -1.17
N PHE A 150 -34.14 -5.77 -1.45
CA PHE A 150 -33.05 -6.45 -2.13
C PHE A 150 -31.79 -6.41 -1.23
N PRO A 151 -31.78 -7.19 -0.11
CA PRO A 151 -30.71 -7.16 0.86
C PRO A 151 -29.35 -7.61 0.31
N ASN A 152 -29.30 -8.57 -0.62
CA ASN A 152 -28.05 -9.00 -1.24
C ASN A 152 -27.52 -7.98 -2.24
N VAL A 153 -28.40 -7.39 -3.06
CA VAL A 153 -28.00 -6.29 -3.98
C VAL A 153 -27.50 -5.09 -3.18
N CYS A 154 -28.18 -4.75 -2.08
CA CYS A 154 -27.74 -3.71 -1.16
C CYS A 154 -26.34 -3.98 -0.60
N ALA A 155 -26.08 -5.22 -0.14
CA ALA A 155 -24.77 -5.63 0.36
C ALA A 155 -23.69 -5.52 -0.73
N LEU A 156 -23.95 -6.01 -1.95
CA LEU A 156 -23.02 -5.92 -3.08
C LEU A 156 -22.68 -4.48 -3.45
N LEU A 157 -23.69 -3.60 -3.53
CA LEU A 157 -23.48 -2.18 -3.81
C LEU A 157 -22.63 -1.51 -2.72
N LYS A 158 -22.83 -1.87 -1.45
CA LYS A 158 -21.99 -1.38 -0.34
C LYS A 158 -20.55 -1.88 -0.42
N VAL A 159 -20.34 -3.16 -0.71
CA VAL A 159 -19.00 -3.74 -0.92
C VAL A 159 -18.28 -3.02 -2.06
N LEU A 160 -18.98 -2.76 -3.17
CA LEU A 160 -18.41 -2.02 -4.31
C LEU A 160 -18.03 -0.58 -3.97
N CYS A 161 -18.85 0.13 -3.18
CA CYS A 161 -18.52 1.47 -2.68
C CYS A 161 -17.24 1.49 -1.83
N ILE A 162 -16.99 0.43 -1.07
CA ILE A 162 -15.82 0.33 -0.21
C ILE A 162 -14.59 -0.06 -1.04
N LEU A 163 -14.75 -0.97 -2.00
CA LEU A 163 -13.67 -1.48 -2.84
C LEU A 163 -13.02 -0.40 -3.71
N SER A 164 -13.81 0.54 -4.23
CA SER A 164 -13.27 1.64 -5.07
C SER A 164 -12.47 2.68 -4.27
N VAL A 165 -12.61 2.69 -2.94
CA VAL A 165 -11.95 3.66 -2.04
C VAL A 165 -10.80 3.01 -1.27
N MET A 166 -10.85 1.71 -1.00
CA MET A 166 -9.83 1.01 -0.25
C MET A 166 -8.67 0.55 -1.13
N LYS A 167 -7.53 1.21 -0.99
CA LYS A 167 -6.24 0.57 -1.24
C LYS A 167 -6.09 -0.54 -0.20
N VAL A 168 -6.12 -1.81 -0.60
CA VAL A 168 -5.75 -2.92 0.29
C VAL A 168 -4.25 -2.83 0.51
N GLU A 169 -3.86 -1.92 1.40
CA GLU A 169 -2.52 -1.84 1.91
C GLU A 169 -2.29 -3.07 2.77
N ASN A 170 -1.67 -4.09 2.17
CA ASN A 170 -1.00 -5.17 2.89
C ASN A 170 0.29 -4.63 3.54
N GLU A 171 0.21 -3.42 4.12
CA GLU A 171 1.31 -2.56 4.55
C GLU A 171 2.14 -3.19 5.66
N ARG A 172 1.51 -4.01 6.49
CA ARG A 172 2.20 -4.65 7.62
C ARG A 172 3.36 -5.53 7.19
N TYR A 173 3.24 -6.21 6.04
CA TYR A 173 4.33 -7.04 5.51
C TYR A 173 5.34 -6.23 4.66
N GLU A 174 4.86 -5.25 3.90
CA GLU A 174 5.72 -4.42 3.06
C GLU A 174 6.63 -3.48 3.86
N ASN A 175 6.15 -2.90 4.97
CA ASN A 175 6.98 -2.00 5.78
C ASN A 175 8.11 -2.74 6.47
N GLY A 176 7.85 -3.93 7.05
CA GLY A 176 8.91 -4.77 7.60
C GLY A 176 9.96 -5.16 6.57
N ARG A 177 9.54 -5.48 5.34
CA ARG A 177 10.44 -5.80 4.23
C ARG A 177 11.23 -4.58 3.74
N LYS A 178 10.63 -3.40 3.69
CA LYS A 178 11.30 -2.13 3.39
C LYS A 178 12.38 -1.81 4.43
N HIS A 179 12.06 -1.97 5.71
CA HIS A 179 13.01 -1.74 6.80
C HIS A 179 14.16 -2.76 6.80
N LEU A 180 13.87 -4.05 6.55
CA LEU A 180 14.92 -5.05 6.38
C LEU A 180 15.85 -4.72 5.21
N LYS A 181 15.28 -4.34 4.05
CA LYS A 181 16.09 -3.93 2.89
C LYS A 181 16.93 -2.69 3.19
N ALA A 182 16.38 -1.70 3.91
CA ALA A 182 17.13 -0.52 4.33
C ALA A 182 18.28 -0.90 5.27
N TYR A 183 18.03 -1.76 6.27
CA TYR A 183 19.06 -2.27 7.17
C TYR A 183 20.22 -2.96 6.43
N LEU A 184 19.90 -3.84 5.49
CA LEU A 184 20.90 -4.58 4.72
C LEU A 184 21.72 -3.66 3.78
N ARG A 185 21.11 -2.58 3.27
CA ARG A 185 21.79 -1.60 2.41
C ARG A 185 22.67 -0.65 3.21
N ASP A 186 22.23 -0.25 4.40
CA ASP A 186 22.87 0.81 5.18
C ASP A 186 23.91 0.25 6.19
N THR A 187 23.99 -1.08 6.36
CA THR A 187 24.92 -1.77 7.26
C THR A 187 25.91 -2.64 6.49
N LEU A 188 27.22 -2.54 6.82
CA LEU A 188 28.26 -3.39 6.24
C LEU A 188 28.00 -4.87 6.58
N THR A 189 28.29 -5.79 5.66
CA THR A 189 28.05 -7.24 5.81
C THR A 189 28.68 -7.86 7.06
N ALA A 190 29.85 -7.35 7.48
CA ALA A 190 30.51 -7.80 8.72
C ALA A 190 29.77 -7.43 10.01
N HIS A 191 28.86 -6.45 9.96
CA HIS A 191 28.07 -5.97 11.10
C HIS A 191 26.60 -6.41 11.02
N TRP A 192 26.26 -7.31 10.09
CA TRP A 192 24.93 -7.89 10.03
C TRP A 192 24.70 -8.74 11.27
N SER A 193 23.62 -8.44 11.97
CA SER A 193 23.17 -9.25 13.10
C SER A 193 21.66 -9.45 13.01
N SER A 194 21.24 -10.68 13.27
CA SER A 194 19.83 -11.06 13.25
C SER A 194 19.01 -10.24 14.25
N ASN A 195 19.60 -9.87 15.38
CA ASN A 195 18.96 -9.07 16.42
C ASN A 195 18.71 -7.62 15.95
N LEU A 196 19.69 -6.99 15.30
CA LEU A 196 19.56 -5.62 14.83
C LEU A 196 18.67 -5.51 13.59
N ALA A 197 18.63 -6.56 12.76
CA ALA A 197 17.66 -6.70 11.68
C ALA A 197 16.22 -6.80 12.24
N LEU A 198 16.01 -7.62 13.27
CA LEU A 198 14.71 -7.76 13.94
C LEU A 198 14.24 -6.43 14.56
N LEU A 199 15.13 -5.68 15.21
CA LEU A 199 14.80 -4.37 15.77
C LEU A 199 14.41 -3.36 14.68
N ASN A 200 15.12 -3.33 13.55
CA ASN A 200 14.78 -2.44 12.43
C ASN A 200 13.45 -2.80 11.77
N ILE A 201 13.16 -4.10 11.58
CA ILE A 201 11.88 -4.56 11.03
C ILE A 201 10.70 -4.09 11.90
N ASN A 202 10.89 -4.08 13.21
CA ASN A 202 9.84 -3.86 14.21
C ASN A 202 9.84 -2.45 14.82
N PHE A 203 10.56 -1.49 14.21
CA PHE A 203 10.72 -0.15 14.77
C PHE A 203 9.39 0.58 15.07
N ASP A 204 8.37 0.37 14.24
CA ASP A 204 7.05 1.03 14.38
C ASP A 204 6.10 0.34 15.37
N ILE A 205 6.50 -0.78 15.98
CA ILE A 205 5.68 -1.41 17.01
C ILE A 205 5.73 -0.52 18.27
N LYS A 206 4.56 -0.21 18.83
CA LYS A 206 4.50 0.45 20.14
C LYS A 206 4.91 -0.58 21.19
N HIS A 207 6.03 -0.34 21.85
CA HIS A 207 6.52 -1.23 22.90
C HIS A 207 6.20 -0.66 24.28
N ASP A 208 5.83 -1.56 25.19
CA ASP A 208 5.82 -1.30 26.62
C ASP A 208 7.24 -1.55 27.17
N LEU A 209 7.94 -0.47 27.49
CA LEU A 209 9.33 -0.52 27.96
C LEU A 209 9.44 -1.24 29.31
N ASP A 210 8.45 -1.07 30.18
CA ASP A 210 8.46 -1.65 31.52
C ASP A 210 8.32 -3.18 31.41
N LEU A 211 7.40 -3.66 30.57
CA LEU A 211 7.25 -5.09 30.29
C LEU A 211 8.53 -5.71 29.70
N MET A 212 9.21 -5.00 28.80
CA MET A 212 10.46 -5.50 28.20
C MET A 212 11.60 -5.58 29.21
N VAL A 213 11.72 -4.58 30.09
CA VAL A 213 12.72 -4.57 31.18
C VAL A 213 12.44 -5.72 32.15
N ASP A 214 11.19 -5.89 32.59
CA ASP A 214 10.79 -6.99 33.47
C ASP A 214 11.07 -8.37 32.87
N THR A 215 10.79 -8.53 31.57
CA THR A 215 11.05 -9.78 30.83
C THR A 215 12.55 -10.04 30.72
N TYR A 216 13.36 -9.02 30.45
CA TYR A 216 14.81 -9.12 30.37
C TYR A 216 15.42 -9.50 31.72
N ILE A 217 15.04 -8.80 32.79
CA ILE A 217 15.48 -9.08 34.16
C ILE A 217 15.14 -10.52 34.53
N LYS A 218 13.94 -10.99 34.22
CA LYS A 218 13.51 -12.37 34.52
C LYS A 218 14.32 -13.43 33.76
N LEU A 219 14.68 -13.16 32.50
CA LEU A 219 15.46 -14.09 31.66
C LEU A 219 16.95 -14.10 31.98
N HIS A 220 17.52 -12.98 32.44
CA HIS A 220 18.96 -12.83 32.64
C HIS A 220 19.40 -12.84 34.12
N MET A 221 18.56 -12.46 35.08
CA MET A 221 18.89 -12.62 36.51
C MET A 221 18.80 -14.07 36.99
N SER A 222 18.13 -14.97 36.27
CA SER A 222 18.21 -16.40 36.55
C SER A 222 19.57 -17.03 36.18
N LYS A 223 20.50 -16.26 35.59
CA LYS A 223 21.85 -16.69 35.19
C LYS A 223 22.98 -15.87 35.83
N LEU A 224 22.68 -14.88 36.68
CA LEU A 224 23.70 -14.02 37.29
C LEU A 224 24.00 -14.50 38.71
N ASP A 225 25.12 -15.21 38.88
CA ASP A 225 25.68 -15.47 40.22
C ASP A 225 26.23 -14.15 40.82
N PRO A 226 26.10 -13.91 42.14
CA PRO A 226 26.16 -12.55 42.70
C PRO A 226 27.55 -11.93 42.92
N GLN A 227 28.60 -12.29 42.17
CA GLN A 227 29.98 -11.89 42.53
C GLN A 227 30.65 -10.78 41.73
N GLU A 228 30.01 -10.14 40.76
CA GLU A 228 30.64 -9.01 40.04
C GLU A 228 29.74 -7.78 39.94
N VAL A 229 29.61 -7.01 41.03
CA VAL A 229 29.14 -5.63 40.97
C VAL A 229 30.06 -4.70 41.79
N LEU A 230 30.99 -4.09 41.06
CA LEU A 230 31.61 -2.74 41.17
C LEU A 230 32.50 -2.35 42.37
N PRO A 231 33.66 -1.69 42.13
CA PRO A 231 34.47 -1.06 43.16
C PRO A 231 33.90 0.30 43.60
N THR A 232 33.73 0.47 44.91
CA THR A 232 33.36 1.71 45.61
C THR A 232 34.42 2.81 45.41
N SER A 233 34.01 3.93 44.82
CA SER A 233 34.76 5.19 44.84
C SER A 233 34.09 6.11 45.85
N ASN A 234 34.62 6.13 47.09
CA ASN A 234 34.27 7.14 48.09
C ASN A 234 35.05 8.43 47.81
N SER A 235 34.36 9.52 47.52
CA SER A 235 34.92 10.88 47.62
C SER A 235 34.12 11.65 48.69
N GLU A 236 34.67 11.70 49.90
CA GLU A 236 34.21 12.58 50.98
C GLU A 236 34.49 14.03 50.59
N ILE A 237 33.44 14.84 50.50
CA ILE A 237 33.55 16.30 50.50
C ILE A 237 33.42 16.74 51.97
N THR A 238 34.49 17.35 52.46
CA THR A 238 34.55 18.00 53.77
C THR A 238 33.92 19.39 53.68
N GLU A 239 32.83 19.60 54.42
CA GLU A 239 32.40 20.92 54.88
C GLU A 239 32.05 20.79 56.36
N ASN A 240 32.78 21.52 57.21
CA ASN A 240 32.22 22.36 58.27
C ASN A 240 33.32 23.05 59.11
N THR A 241 33.25 24.39 59.08
CA THR A 241 33.71 25.40 60.06
C THR A 241 35.21 25.59 60.34
#